data_AF-A0A2P8VS50-F1
#
_entry.id   AF-A0A2P8VS50-F1
#
_cell.length_a   1.000
_cell.length_b   1.000
_cell.length_c   1.000
_cell.angle_alpha   90.00
_cell.angle_beta   90.00
_cell.angle_gamma   90.00
#
_symmetry.space_group_name_H-M   'P 1'
#
loop_
_entity.id
_entity.type
_entity.pdbx_description
1 polymer ?
#
loop_
_entity_poly.entity_id
_entity_poly.type
_entity_poly.pdbx_seq_one_letter_code
_entity_poly.pdbx_strand_id
1 'polypeptide(L)'
;MASLLSPFSSSLAAIFGPINIFDSTFLLGGFGDDVINGGPENEILAGLWGNNELFGAGGDDWLLGGFGDSYLDGGPGRNQLIGGLGQTTFVLKNDGRIDTIVDFAVGSDRLLLQGGLSFGQIAIAQQGADTTIRYLGQPEPSVILLNVVATSLTAESFQTQALVPSFNGLTVFGDSLSDPGNLFELTGFFPPFPYFEGQFTNGDIWVDYLADDLGFEASQVQNFAVGGATTGRDNGLDPLLSLLTGTAQNLPGLLDEVDSYLGALGSAPANPDSLYVIWAGANDLFNLPSDPAAIPAFLASAVQNVATTITTLAQRGANTFLVPNLPNLGLTPRAADAGNSAQATMLSSAFNAGLANALTALEQNPQLAIDIIPVDIFGLTTEVLGAPAEFGFTNVSDPLLEQIELQDPGFFWWDQQHPTTRVHDLLSDIFQVTLAEAGYLQVGDGILPALGAGAGVNGLPQSLDSGLAVASNSLVPSSQEWLAVGSDLG
;
A
#
# COMPACT_ATOMS: atom_id res chain seq x y z
N MET A 1 -17.46 -42.95 -2.19
CA MET A 1 -16.38 -42.03 -2.56
C MET A 1 -16.22 -41.87 -4.07
N ALA A 2 -16.04 -42.93 -4.87
CA ALA A 2 -15.88 -42.79 -6.34
C ALA A 2 -17.11 -42.28 -7.15
N SER A 3 -18.34 -42.32 -6.62
CA SER A 3 -19.54 -41.96 -7.40
C SER A 3 -20.04 -40.51 -7.22
N LEU A 4 -19.50 -39.76 -6.25
CA LEU A 4 -19.85 -38.34 -6.03
C LEU A 4 -18.96 -37.38 -6.84
N LEU A 5 -17.81 -37.87 -7.33
CA LEU A 5 -16.85 -37.14 -8.16
C LEU A 5 -16.99 -37.42 -9.67
N SER A 6 -17.88 -38.33 -10.06
CA SER A 6 -18.07 -38.77 -11.44
C SER A 6 -18.42 -37.67 -12.47
N PRO A 7 -19.15 -36.58 -12.12
CA PRO A 7 -19.37 -35.48 -13.06
C PRO A 7 -18.19 -34.50 -13.10
N PHE A 8 -17.28 -34.53 -12.12
CA PHE A 8 -16.18 -33.58 -11.98
C PHE A 8 -14.85 -34.12 -12.53
N SER A 9 -14.59 -35.44 -12.45
CA SER A 9 -13.28 -36.01 -12.82
C SER A 9 -12.99 -36.03 -14.33
N SER A 10 -14.02 -36.02 -15.20
CA SER A 10 -13.83 -36.04 -16.65
C SER A 10 -13.65 -34.64 -17.26
N SER A 11 -14.17 -33.60 -16.60
CA SER A 11 -13.96 -32.19 -16.93
C SER A 11 -12.71 -31.62 -16.27
N LEU A 12 -12.34 -32.06 -15.06
CA LEU A 12 -11.10 -31.69 -14.37
C LEU A 12 -9.81 -32.26 -15.00
N ALA A 13 -9.85 -33.27 -15.88
CA ALA A 13 -8.64 -33.74 -16.53
C ALA A 13 -8.32 -32.97 -17.83
N ALA A 14 -9.35 -32.37 -18.44
CA ALA A 14 -9.25 -31.70 -19.74
C ALA A 14 -8.73 -30.26 -19.64
N ILE A 15 -8.88 -29.62 -18.47
CA ILE A 15 -8.42 -28.24 -18.20
C ILE A 15 -7.05 -28.23 -17.49
N PHE A 16 -6.71 -29.26 -16.70
CA PHE A 16 -5.75 -29.12 -15.60
C PHE A 16 -4.39 -29.83 -15.75
N GLY A 17 -4.18 -30.67 -16.77
CA GLY A 17 -3.06 -31.62 -16.70
C GLY A 17 -3.20 -32.57 -15.47
N PRO A 18 -2.14 -33.30 -15.09
CA PRO A 18 -2.24 -34.26 -13.99
C PRO A 18 -2.29 -33.55 -12.62
N ILE A 19 -3.45 -33.57 -11.96
CA ILE A 19 -3.58 -33.27 -10.52
C ILE A 19 -2.82 -34.36 -9.75
N ASN A 20 -1.79 -34.00 -8.96
CA ASN A 20 -1.08 -34.97 -8.13
C ASN A 20 -1.92 -35.33 -6.90
N ILE A 21 -2.82 -36.30 -7.07
CA ILE A 21 -3.69 -36.82 -6.01
C ILE A 21 -3.00 -37.80 -5.05
N PHE A 22 -1.73 -38.14 -5.29
CA PHE A 22 -1.04 -39.19 -4.52
C PHE A 22 -0.36 -38.67 -3.25
N ASP A 23 -0.12 -37.36 -3.15
CA ASP A 23 0.55 -36.72 -2.02
C ASP A 23 -0.28 -35.59 -1.37
N SER A 24 -1.57 -35.47 -1.71
CA SER A 24 -2.45 -34.42 -1.18
C SER A 24 -3.53 -34.95 -0.24
N THR A 25 -3.79 -34.20 0.84
CA THR A 25 -4.93 -34.46 1.73
C THR A 25 -6.22 -33.89 1.12
N PHE A 26 -7.33 -34.64 1.20
CA PHE A 26 -8.63 -34.20 0.68
C PHE A 26 -9.57 -33.83 1.82
N LEU A 27 -10.11 -32.61 1.76
CA LEU A 27 -11.05 -32.04 2.71
C LEU A 27 -12.37 -31.70 1.99
N LEU A 28 -13.51 -32.16 2.53
CA LEU A 28 -14.83 -32.02 1.90
C LEU A 28 -15.86 -31.47 2.91
N GLY A 29 -16.58 -30.42 2.53
CA GLY A 29 -17.65 -29.81 3.34
C GLY A 29 -18.93 -30.64 3.29
N GLY A 30 -19.62 -30.66 2.15
CA GLY A 30 -20.80 -31.50 1.93
C GLY A 30 -22.01 -30.73 1.44
N PHE A 31 -23.07 -30.68 2.25
CA PHE A 31 -24.29 -29.93 1.96
C PHE A 31 -24.48 -28.85 3.03
N GLY A 32 -24.79 -27.64 2.58
CA GLY A 32 -24.97 -26.49 3.45
C GLY A 32 -23.70 -25.64 3.53
N ASP A 33 -23.76 -24.57 4.29
CA ASP A 33 -22.65 -23.63 4.39
C ASP A 33 -21.55 -24.23 5.29
N ASP A 34 -20.39 -24.52 4.70
CA ASP A 34 -19.28 -25.19 5.38
C ASP A 34 -18.06 -24.27 5.56
N VAL A 35 -17.36 -24.44 6.68
CA VAL A 35 -16.04 -23.82 6.93
C VAL A 35 -14.97 -24.92 6.91
N ILE A 36 -14.07 -24.86 5.93
CA ILE A 36 -13.02 -25.85 5.70
C ILE A 36 -11.67 -25.18 5.92
N ASN A 37 -10.90 -25.69 6.89
CA ASN A 37 -9.54 -25.24 7.17
C ASN A 37 -8.55 -26.35 6.79
N GLY A 38 -7.65 -26.00 5.88
CA GLY A 38 -6.47 -26.76 5.49
C GLY A 38 -5.37 -26.71 6.55
N GLY A 39 -4.26 -27.33 6.19
CA GLY A 39 -3.08 -27.49 7.01
C GLY A 39 -1.86 -26.80 6.39
N PRO A 40 -0.64 -27.23 6.75
CA PRO A 40 0.59 -26.71 6.18
C PRO A 40 1.11 -27.52 4.96
N GLU A 41 0.35 -28.50 4.45
CA GLU A 41 0.75 -29.34 3.31
C GLU A 41 -0.12 -29.04 2.08
N ASN A 42 0.18 -29.66 0.93
CA ASN A 42 -0.61 -29.43 -0.28
C ASN A 42 -1.94 -30.19 -0.20
N GLU A 43 -3.06 -29.49 -0.22
CA GLU A 43 -4.39 -30.06 -0.04
C GLU A 43 -5.37 -29.76 -1.18
N ILE A 44 -6.44 -30.56 -1.21
CA ILE A 44 -7.59 -30.34 -2.07
C ILE A 44 -8.82 -30.14 -1.19
N LEU A 45 -9.31 -28.91 -1.15
CA LEU A 45 -10.48 -28.48 -0.39
C LEU A 45 -11.66 -28.32 -1.35
N ALA A 46 -12.79 -28.97 -1.06
CA ALA A 46 -14.01 -28.77 -1.84
C ALA A 46 -15.25 -28.54 -0.95
N GLY A 47 -15.87 -27.36 -1.09
CA GLY A 47 -17.07 -26.96 -0.36
C GLY A 47 -18.33 -27.71 -0.80
N LEU A 48 -18.44 -27.99 -2.11
CA LEU A 48 -19.57 -28.67 -2.75
C LEU A 48 -20.86 -27.82 -2.80
N TRP A 49 -21.79 -27.93 -1.85
CA TRP A 49 -23.09 -27.23 -1.91
C TRP A 49 -23.25 -26.28 -0.75
N GLY A 50 -23.55 -25.01 -0.99
CA GLY A 50 -23.76 -24.01 0.05
C GLY A 50 -22.76 -22.87 -0.07
N ASN A 51 -22.92 -21.86 0.77
CA ASN A 51 -22.01 -20.74 0.82
C ASN A 51 -20.81 -21.10 1.69
N ASN A 52 -19.67 -21.44 1.07
CA ASN A 52 -18.56 -22.07 1.77
C ASN A 52 -17.40 -21.11 2.02
N GLU A 53 -16.72 -21.29 3.16
CA GLU A 53 -15.45 -20.63 3.48
C GLU A 53 -14.32 -21.67 3.44
N LEU A 54 -13.39 -21.53 2.51
CA LEU A 54 -12.26 -22.45 2.34
C LEU A 54 -10.95 -21.70 2.59
N PHE A 55 -10.15 -22.22 3.51
CA PHE A 55 -8.84 -21.69 3.89
C PHE A 55 -7.78 -22.76 3.64
N GLY A 56 -6.91 -22.59 2.63
CA GLY A 56 -5.81 -23.54 2.33
C GLY A 56 -4.75 -23.57 3.43
N ALA A 57 -4.47 -22.41 4.03
CA ALA A 57 -3.38 -22.19 4.96
C ALA A 57 -2.01 -22.27 4.28
N GLY A 58 -1.18 -23.28 4.50
CA GLY A 58 0.14 -23.33 3.87
C GLY A 58 0.26 -24.48 2.90
N GLY A 59 0.91 -24.29 1.76
CA GLY A 59 1.06 -25.35 0.75
C GLY A 59 0.60 -24.86 -0.62
N ASP A 60 0.79 -25.69 -1.64
CA ASP A 60 0.25 -25.41 -2.98
C ASP A 60 -1.12 -26.10 -3.10
N ASP A 61 -2.18 -25.38 -2.75
CA ASP A 61 -3.52 -25.94 -2.56
C ASP A 61 -4.43 -25.83 -3.77
N TRP A 62 -5.48 -26.67 -3.77
CA TRP A 62 -6.60 -26.62 -4.69
C TRP A 62 -7.89 -26.35 -3.93
N LEU A 63 -8.51 -25.19 -4.15
CA LEU A 63 -9.75 -24.80 -3.49
C LEU A 63 -10.89 -24.77 -4.51
N LEU A 64 -11.95 -25.53 -4.24
CA LEU A 64 -13.16 -25.62 -5.07
C LEU A 64 -14.38 -25.16 -4.24
N GLY A 65 -14.86 -23.95 -4.49
CA GLY A 65 -16.02 -23.37 -3.78
C GLY A 65 -17.30 -24.17 -3.98
N GLY A 66 -17.59 -24.54 -5.24
CA GLY A 66 -18.72 -25.40 -5.58
C GLY A 66 -19.96 -24.60 -5.99
N PHE A 67 -21.12 -24.91 -5.42
CA PHE A 67 -22.36 -24.17 -5.63
C PHE A 67 -22.63 -23.25 -4.46
N GLY A 68 -23.00 -22.00 -4.71
CA GLY A 68 -23.26 -21.00 -3.68
C GLY A 68 -22.20 -19.89 -3.71
N ASP A 69 -22.46 -18.82 -2.98
CA ASP A 69 -21.52 -17.72 -2.87
C ASP A 69 -20.40 -18.15 -1.92
N SER A 70 -19.16 -18.22 -2.40
CA SER A 70 -18.05 -18.82 -1.65
C SER A 70 -16.95 -17.80 -1.34
N TYR A 71 -16.20 -18.06 -0.27
CA TYR A 71 -15.01 -17.30 0.12
C TYR A 71 -13.80 -18.23 0.07
N LEU A 72 -12.82 -17.92 -0.79
CA LEU A 72 -11.66 -18.77 -1.03
C LEU A 72 -10.37 -18.03 -0.69
N ASP A 73 -9.67 -18.51 0.33
CA ASP A 73 -8.36 -18.04 0.77
C ASP A 73 -7.34 -19.16 0.62
N GLY A 74 -6.50 -19.06 -0.42
CA GLY A 74 -5.42 -20.04 -0.64
C GLY A 74 -4.40 -20.07 0.50
N GLY A 75 -4.20 -18.94 1.19
CA GLY A 75 -3.06 -18.78 2.11
C GLY A 75 -1.70 -18.84 1.38
N PRO A 76 -0.58 -18.88 2.12
CA PRO A 76 0.74 -18.95 1.50
C PRO A 76 0.96 -20.15 0.57
N GLY A 77 1.42 -19.88 -0.66
CA GLY A 77 1.77 -20.93 -1.63
C GLY A 77 1.29 -20.63 -3.05
N ARG A 78 1.39 -21.60 -3.96
CA ARG A 78 0.89 -21.48 -5.34
C ARG A 78 -0.44 -22.19 -5.46
N ASN A 79 -1.51 -21.45 -5.20
CA ASN A 79 -2.84 -22.03 -5.07
C ASN A 79 -3.60 -22.00 -6.40
N GLN A 80 -4.52 -22.96 -6.55
CA GLN A 80 -5.45 -23.05 -7.65
C GLN A 80 -6.87 -22.89 -7.10
N LEU A 81 -7.48 -21.75 -7.42
CA LEU A 81 -8.77 -21.34 -6.86
C LEU A 81 -9.85 -21.43 -7.95
N ILE A 82 -10.92 -22.17 -7.65
CA ILE A 82 -12.07 -22.38 -8.53
C ILE A 82 -13.32 -22.02 -7.74
N GLY A 83 -14.00 -20.95 -8.15
CA GLY A 83 -15.21 -20.46 -7.47
C GLY A 83 -16.39 -21.40 -7.67
N GLY A 84 -16.63 -21.81 -8.91
CA GLY A 84 -17.80 -22.59 -9.29
C GLY A 84 -19.01 -21.69 -9.58
N LEU A 85 -20.20 -22.15 -9.17
CA LEU A 85 -21.45 -21.43 -9.43
C LEU A 85 -21.84 -20.57 -8.24
N GLY A 86 -22.04 -19.27 -8.47
CA GLY A 86 -22.37 -18.30 -7.42
C GLY A 86 -21.45 -17.09 -7.56
N GLN A 87 -21.56 -16.14 -6.64
CA GLN A 87 -20.60 -15.04 -6.50
C GLN A 87 -19.49 -15.48 -5.56
N THR A 88 -18.26 -15.58 -6.07
CA THR A 88 -17.11 -15.99 -5.28
C THR A 88 -16.24 -14.79 -4.91
N THR A 89 -15.82 -14.73 -3.66
CA THR A 89 -14.77 -13.83 -3.19
C THR A 89 -13.46 -14.60 -3.13
N PHE A 90 -12.50 -14.23 -3.96
CA PHE A 90 -11.13 -14.78 -3.94
C PHE A 90 -10.23 -13.84 -3.17
N VAL A 91 -9.54 -14.35 -2.16
CA VAL A 91 -8.63 -13.57 -1.33
C VAL A 91 -7.28 -13.46 -1.99
N LEU A 92 -6.83 -12.23 -2.18
CA LEU A 92 -5.53 -11.89 -2.74
C LEU A 92 -4.63 -11.37 -1.62
N LYS A 93 -3.45 -11.99 -1.48
CA LYS A 93 -2.44 -11.63 -0.49
C LYS A 93 -1.12 -11.34 -1.17
N ASN A 94 -0.33 -10.46 -0.57
CA ASN A 94 1.06 -10.19 -0.97
C ASN A 94 2.03 -11.11 -0.21
N ASP A 95 2.13 -12.36 -0.64
CA ASP A 95 3.04 -13.37 -0.05
C ASP A 95 4.24 -13.70 -0.96
N GLY A 96 4.34 -13.05 -2.13
CA GLY A 96 5.37 -13.31 -3.14
C GLY A 96 5.24 -14.67 -3.81
N ARG A 97 4.06 -15.29 -3.79
CA ARG A 97 3.70 -16.47 -4.58
C ARG A 97 2.63 -16.11 -5.61
N ILE A 98 2.37 -17.06 -6.51
CA ILE A 98 1.50 -16.84 -7.66
C ILE A 98 0.30 -17.78 -7.53
N ASP A 99 -0.86 -17.20 -7.30
CA ASP A 99 -2.13 -17.92 -7.31
C ASP A 99 -2.74 -17.92 -8.72
N THR A 100 -3.48 -18.97 -9.04
CA THR A 100 -4.22 -19.09 -10.30
C THR A 100 -5.71 -19.19 -10.01
N ILE A 101 -6.48 -18.21 -10.48
CA ILE A 101 -7.95 -18.24 -10.44
C ILE A 101 -8.46 -18.73 -11.79
N VAL A 102 -9.21 -19.82 -11.77
CA VAL A 102 -9.50 -20.61 -12.97
C VAL A 102 -10.76 -20.15 -13.71
N ASP A 103 -11.77 -19.67 -12.99
CA ASP A 103 -13.12 -19.42 -13.53
C ASP A 103 -13.72 -18.07 -13.12
N PHE A 104 -12.86 -17.06 -12.86
CA PHE A 104 -13.30 -15.73 -12.44
C PHE A 104 -14.34 -15.12 -13.39
N ALA A 105 -15.54 -14.89 -12.88
CA ALA A 105 -16.67 -14.32 -13.61
C ALA A 105 -16.80 -12.81 -13.34
N VAL A 106 -16.28 -11.99 -14.26
CA VAL A 106 -16.35 -10.52 -14.18
C VAL A 106 -17.78 -10.02 -13.97
N GLY A 107 -17.95 -9.12 -13.02
CA GLY A 107 -19.25 -8.55 -12.64
C GLY A 107 -20.05 -9.41 -11.65
N SER A 108 -19.69 -10.68 -11.47
CA SER A 108 -20.25 -11.58 -10.44
C SER A 108 -19.26 -11.75 -9.28
N ASP A 109 -18.06 -12.22 -9.57
CA ASP A 109 -17.05 -12.52 -8.56
C ASP A 109 -16.33 -11.25 -8.07
N ARG A 110 -15.60 -11.40 -6.97
CA ARG A 110 -14.83 -10.34 -6.31
C ARG A 110 -13.43 -10.81 -5.95
N LEU A 111 -12.47 -9.92 -6.06
CA LEU A 111 -11.09 -10.08 -5.59
C LEU A 111 -10.92 -9.27 -4.31
N LEU A 112 -10.79 -9.93 -3.17
CA LEU A 112 -10.57 -9.27 -1.89
C LEU A 112 -9.07 -9.02 -1.71
N LEU A 113 -8.67 -7.75 -1.75
CA LEU A 113 -7.33 -7.28 -1.45
C LEU A 113 -7.13 -7.23 0.08
N GLN A 114 -6.23 -8.06 0.61
CA GLN A 114 -5.91 -8.15 2.03
C GLN A 114 -4.50 -7.65 2.34
N GLY A 115 -4.23 -7.41 3.63
CA GLY A 115 -2.89 -7.03 4.09
C GLY A 115 -2.49 -5.62 3.69
N GLY A 116 -3.47 -4.72 3.61
CA GLY A 116 -3.26 -3.33 3.20
C GLY A 116 -3.29 -3.10 1.70
N LEU A 117 -3.37 -4.14 0.87
CA LEU A 117 -3.48 -4.01 -0.58
C LEU A 117 -4.71 -3.19 -0.99
N SER A 118 -4.53 -2.39 -2.03
CA SER A 118 -5.52 -1.49 -2.61
C SER A 118 -5.52 -1.57 -4.14
N PHE A 119 -6.55 -0.99 -4.77
CA PHE A 119 -6.67 -1.01 -6.23
C PHE A 119 -5.60 -0.15 -6.93
N GLY A 120 -5.11 0.94 -6.31
CA GLY A 120 -4.05 1.74 -6.91
C GLY A 120 -2.72 0.99 -7.06
N GLN A 121 -2.47 0.02 -6.18
CA GLN A 121 -1.19 -0.68 -6.08
C GLN A 121 -1.10 -1.96 -6.89
N ILE A 122 -2.15 -2.30 -7.64
CA ILE A 122 -2.13 -3.47 -8.49
C ILE A 122 -1.90 -3.05 -9.94
N ALA A 123 -0.91 -3.69 -10.54
CA ALA A 123 -0.64 -3.66 -11.96
C ALA A 123 -1.46 -4.77 -12.64
N ILE A 124 -2.33 -4.40 -13.58
CA ILE A 124 -3.17 -5.35 -14.33
C ILE A 124 -2.67 -5.38 -15.78
N ALA A 125 -2.28 -6.56 -16.26
CA ALA A 125 -1.78 -6.74 -17.62
C ALA A 125 -2.40 -7.96 -18.30
N GLN A 126 -2.58 -7.87 -19.63
CA GLN A 126 -3.02 -9.01 -20.44
C GLN A 126 -1.80 -9.87 -20.84
N GLN A 127 -1.89 -11.18 -20.61
CA GLN A 127 -0.90 -12.17 -21.04
C GLN A 127 -1.58 -13.27 -21.86
N GLY A 128 -1.52 -13.16 -23.20
CA GLY A 128 -2.19 -14.12 -24.07
C GLY A 128 -3.71 -14.07 -23.90
N ALA A 129 -4.32 -15.18 -23.48
CA ALA A 129 -5.75 -15.24 -23.15
C ALA A 129 -6.05 -14.84 -21.69
N ASP A 130 -5.02 -14.76 -20.84
CA ASP A 130 -5.13 -14.64 -19.40
C ASP A 130 -4.80 -13.22 -18.93
N THR A 131 -5.20 -12.86 -17.72
CA THR A 131 -4.85 -11.60 -17.07
C THR A 131 -3.91 -11.86 -15.91
N THR A 132 -2.85 -11.06 -15.78
CA THR A 132 -1.94 -11.08 -14.63
C THR A 132 -2.21 -9.86 -13.76
N ILE A 133 -2.29 -10.08 -12.45
CA ILE A 133 -2.30 -9.03 -11.43
C ILE A 133 -0.98 -9.12 -10.69
N ARG A 134 -0.25 -8.01 -10.66
CA ARG A 134 1.06 -7.86 -10.02
C ARG A 134 0.96 -6.76 -8.97
N TYR A 135 1.47 -6.99 -7.78
CA TYR A 135 1.55 -5.91 -6.80
C TYR A 135 2.72 -4.98 -7.11
N LEU A 136 2.54 -3.69 -6.86
CA LEU A 136 3.59 -2.69 -6.92
C LEU A 136 4.84 -3.15 -6.14
N GLY A 137 6.03 -2.93 -6.71
CA GLY A 137 7.30 -3.35 -6.12
C GLY A 137 7.64 -4.83 -6.33
N GLN A 138 6.72 -5.65 -6.85
CA GLN A 138 6.98 -7.06 -7.15
C GLN A 138 7.42 -7.24 -8.61
N PRO A 139 8.47 -8.05 -8.88
CA PRO A 139 8.96 -8.30 -10.24
C PRO A 139 8.08 -9.26 -11.05
N GLU A 140 7.32 -10.13 -10.37
CA GLU A 140 6.50 -11.18 -10.97
C GLU A 140 5.02 -10.98 -10.61
N PRO A 141 4.07 -11.44 -11.45
CA PRO A 141 2.65 -11.46 -11.09
C PRO A 141 2.40 -12.21 -9.79
N SER A 142 1.40 -11.77 -9.05
CA SER A 142 0.93 -12.41 -7.82
C SER A 142 -0.32 -13.26 -8.07
N VAL A 143 -1.08 -12.92 -9.11
CA VAL A 143 -2.29 -13.67 -9.49
C VAL A 143 -2.37 -13.78 -11.00
N ILE A 144 -2.79 -14.95 -11.48
CA ILE A 144 -3.17 -15.19 -12.87
C ILE A 144 -4.67 -15.53 -12.91
N LEU A 145 -5.44 -14.75 -13.67
CA LEU A 145 -6.84 -15.04 -13.99
C LEU A 145 -6.92 -15.68 -15.37
N LEU A 146 -7.34 -16.94 -15.44
CA LEU A 146 -7.41 -17.66 -16.71
C LEU A 146 -8.59 -17.19 -17.56
N ASN A 147 -8.33 -16.95 -18.85
CA ASN A 147 -9.33 -16.55 -19.86
C ASN A 147 -10.13 -15.27 -19.51
N VAL A 148 -9.55 -14.39 -18.69
CA VAL A 148 -10.11 -13.07 -18.37
C VAL A 148 -9.45 -12.00 -19.22
N VAL A 149 -10.26 -11.07 -19.73
CA VAL A 149 -9.77 -9.90 -20.46
C VAL A 149 -9.42 -8.80 -19.46
N ALA A 150 -8.18 -8.33 -19.45
CA ALA A 150 -7.66 -7.39 -18.45
C ALA A 150 -8.48 -6.10 -18.37
N THR A 151 -8.88 -5.56 -19.53
CA THR A 151 -9.68 -4.32 -19.62
C THR A 151 -11.14 -4.46 -19.16
N SER A 152 -11.58 -5.67 -18.84
CA SER A 152 -12.91 -5.90 -18.26
C SER A 152 -12.90 -5.83 -16.72
N LEU A 153 -11.72 -5.89 -16.08
CA LEU A 153 -11.59 -5.63 -14.66
C LEU A 153 -11.71 -4.13 -14.41
N THR A 154 -12.53 -3.78 -13.41
CA THR A 154 -12.72 -2.41 -12.94
C THR A 154 -12.60 -2.39 -11.42
N ALA A 155 -12.64 -1.21 -10.79
CA ALA A 155 -12.67 -1.11 -9.33
C ALA A 155 -13.77 -1.98 -8.68
N GLU A 156 -14.91 -2.18 -9.35
CA GLU A 156 -16.00 -3.05 -8.86
C GLU A 156 -15.63 -4.54 -8.80
N SER A 157 -14.57 -4.96 -9.50
CA SER A 157 -14.05 -6.33 -9.43
C SER A 157 -13.28 -6.58 -8.13
N PHE A 158 -12.92 -5.52 -7.41
CA PHE A 158 -12.09 -5.57 -6.21
C PHE A 158 -12.87 -5.13 -4.98
N GLN A 159 -12.48 -5.67 -3.84
CA GLN A 159 -12.89 -5.23 -2.53
C GLN A 159 -11.64 -5.04 -1.70
N THR A 160 -11.58 -3.99 -0.88
CA THR A 160 -10.50 -3.79 0.09
C THR A 160 -10.94 -4.20 1.48
N GLN A 161 -9.98 -4.69 2.26
CA GLN A 161 -10.18 -4.98 3.67
C GLN A 161 -10.07 -3.67 4.48
N ALA A 162 -11.07 -3.38 5.32
CA ALA A 162 -11.02 -2.22 6.19
C ALA A 162 -9.86 -2.34 7.20
N LEU A 163 -9.08 -1.28 7.32
CA LEU A 163 -7.95 -1.19 8.24
C LEU A 163 -8.29 -0.31 9.43
N VAL A 164 -7.77 -0.66 10.60
CA VAL A 164 -7.91 0.10 11.84
C VAL A 164 -6.51 0.52 12.30
N PRO A 165 -6.24 1.83 12.45
CA PRO A 165 -4.96 2.30 12.93
C PRO A 165 -4.78 2.03 14.43
N SER A 166 -3.55 1.73 14.84
CA SER A 166 -3.15 1.69 16.25
C SER A 166 -2.92 3.08 16.85
N PHE A 167 -2.87 4.11 15.99
CA PHE A 167 -2.73 5.52 16.35
C PHE A 167 -4.09 6.25 16.28
N ASN A 168 -4.25 7.32 17.06
CA ASN A 168 -5.50 8.05 17.23
C ASN A 168 -5.49 9.48 16.65
N GLY A 169 -4.43 9.84 15.93
CA GLY A 169 -4.33 11.11 15.23
C GLY A 169 -3.27 11.09 14.13
N LEU A 170 -3.35 12.08 13.25
CA LEU A 170 -2.46 12.28 12.11
C LEU A 170 -1.93 13.71 12.17
N THR A 171 -0.61 13.88 12.27
CA THR A 171 0.05 15.19 12.25
C THR A 171 1.02 15.25 11.07
N VAL A 172 0.82 16.16 10.12
CA VAL A 172 1.58 16.22 8.86
C VAL A 172 2.38 17.51 8.79
N PHE A 173 3.64 17.39 8.37
CA PHE A 173 4.56 18.47 8.05
C PHE A 173 5.17 18.20 6.67
N GLY A 174 5.39 19.24 5.87
CA GLY A 174 5.87 19.02 4.52
C GLY A 174 5.78 20.22 3.62
N ASP A 175 5.50 19.97 2.34
CA ASP A 175 5.43 21.01 1.33
C ASP A 175 4.12 20.94 0.52
N SER A 176 4.15 21.36 -0.75
CA SER A 176 3.00 21.38 -1.64
C SER A 176 2.39 20.00 -1.91
N LEU A 177 3.13 18.90 -1.74
CA LEU A 177 2.58 17.55 -1.88
C LEU A 177 1.61 17.19 -0.75
N SER A 178 1.64 17.94 0.36
CA SER A 178 0.84 17.67 1.56
C SER A 178 0.02 18.89 2.00
N ASP A 179 0.14 20.04 1.32
CA ASP A 179 -0.52 21.29 1.71
C ASP A 179 -2.04 21.23 1.43
N PRO A 180 -2.91 21.32 2.46
CA PRO A 180 -4.36 21.28 2.31
C PRO A 180 -4.98 22.61 1.86
N GLY A 181 -4.15 23.62 1.55
CA GLY A 181 -4.56 25.00 1.26
C GLY A 181 -4.00 26.04 2.24
N ASN A 182 -3.11 25.66 3.16
CA ASN A 182 -2.43 26.55 4.10
C ASN A 182 -1.70 27.70 3.38
N LEU A 183 -0.98 27.44 2.27
CA LEU A 183 -0.36 28.52 1.50
C LEU A 183 -1.43 29.47 0.91
N PHE A 184 -2.54 28.92 0.43
CA PHE A 184 -3.64 29.72 -0.09
C PHE A 184 -4.26 30.59 0.99
N GLU A 185 -4.41 30.10 2.21
CA GLU A 185 -4.87 30.89 3.36
C GLU A 185 -3.88 32.01 3.72
N LEU A 186 -2.56 31.72 3.70
CA LEU A 186 -1.51 32.69 4.00
C LEU A 186 -1.42 33.80 2.96
N THR A 187 -1.58 33.46 1.68
CA THR A 187 -1.41 34.41 0.56
C THR A 187 -2.70 35.06 0.13
N GLY A 188 -3.83 34.37 0.31
CA GLY A 188 -5.17 34.74 -0.16
C GLY A 188 -5.40 34.51 -1.65
N PHE A 189 -4.45 33.94 -2.40
CA PHE A 189 -4.60 33.79 -3.86
C PHE A 189 -3.79 32.66 -4.52
N PHE A 190 -2.82 32.05 -3.85
CA PHE A 190 -1.90 31.10 -4.48
C PHE A 190 -1.89 29.73 -3.76
N PRO A 191 -1.96 28.60 -4.49
CA PRO A 191 -2.10 28.49 -5.94
C PRO A 191 -3.49 28.97 -6.42
N PRO A 192 -3.58 29.63 -7.58
CA PRO A 192 -4.85 30.14 -8.10
C PRO A 192 -5.71 29.03 -8.70
N PHE A 193 -6.98 29.30 -9.00
CA PHE A 193 -7.76 28.43 -9.89
C PHE A 193 -6.97 28.15 -11.21
N PRO A 194 -6.96 26.92 -11.76
CA PRO A 194 -7.85 25.79 -11.47
C PRO A 194 -7.33 24.75 -10.46
N TYR A 195 -6.35 25.10 -9.63
CA TYR A 195 -5.95 24.25 -8.51
C TYR A 195 -7.12 24.05 -7.52
N PHE A 196 -7.31 22.81 -7.06
CA PHE A 196 -8.45 22.44 -6.23
C PHE A 196 -8.32 23.01 -4.83
N GLU A 197 -9.24 23.89 -4.44
CA GLU A 197 -9.33 24.46 -3.08
C GLU A 197 -8.02 25.01 -2.48
N GLY A 198 -7.09 25.47 -3.32
CA GLY A 198 -5.78 25.98 -2.88
C GLY A 198 -4.72 24.90 -2.67
N GLN A 199 -5.00 23.65 -2.98
CA GLN A 199 -4.08 22.53 -2.98
C GLN A 199 -3.29 22.46 -4.30
N PHE A 200 -2.10 21.87 -4.31
CA PHE A 200 -1.26 21.80 -5.51
C PHE A 200 -1.63 20.65 -6.46
N THR A 201 -2.92 20.36 -6.59
CA THR A 201 -3.44 19.29 -7.44
C THR A 201 -4.83 19.63 -7.98
N ASN A 202 -5.53 18.68 -8.61
CA ASN A 202 -6.85 18.83 -9.21
C ASN A 202 -8.00 18.19 -8.42
N GLY A 203 -7.76 17.77 -7.18
CA GLY A 203 -8.73 17.16 -6.26
C GLY A 203 -8.11 17.05 -4.87
N ASP A 204 -8.57 16.08 -4.07
CA ASP A 204 -8.03 15.81 -2.73
C ASP A 204 -6.55 15.40 -2.78
N ILE A 205 -5.80 15.73 -1.73
CA ILE A 205 -4.41 15.27 -1.53
C ILE A 205 -4.37 13.96 -0.75
N TRP A 206 -3.19 13.32 -0.70
CA TRP A 206 -3.01 12.02 -0.06
C TRP A 206 -3.40 12.02 1.42
N VAL A 207 -3.28 13.18 2.08
CA VAL A 207 -3.64 13.35 3.50
C VAL A 207 -5.14 13.17 3.69
N ASP A 208 -5.95 13.71 2.78
CA ASP A 208 -7.41 13.64 2.82
C ASP A 208 -7.88 12.19 2.58
N TYR A 209 -7.32 11.53 1.56
CA TYR A 209 -7.57 10.11 1.30
C TYR A 209 -7.18 9.23 2.49
N LEU A 210 -5.95 9.39 3.02
CA LEU A 210 -5.48 8.58 4.15
C LEU A 210 -6.33 8.82 5.40
N ALA A 211 -6.79 10.05 5.62
CA ALA A 211 -7.67 10.38 6.73
C ALA A 211 -9.02 9.68 6.61
N ASP A 212 -9.64 9.72 5.43
CA ASP A 212 -10.93 9.07 5.16
C ASP A 212 -10.82 7.54 5.24
N ASP A 213 -9.81 6.96 4.58
CA ASP A 213 -9.58 5.50 4.52
C ASP A 213 -9.36 4.89 5.91
N LEU A 214 -8.70 5.62 6.81
CA LEU A 214 -8.44 5.19 8.19
C LEU A 214 -9.52 5.66 9.19
N GLY A 215 -10.55 6.35 8.72
CA GLY A 215 -11.69 6.79 9.52
C GLY A 215 -11.34 7.88 10.56
N PHE A 216 -10.42 8.78 10.22
CA PHE A 216 -10.10 9.93 11.07
C PHE A 216 -11.16 11.01 10.97
N GLU A 217 -11.62 11.48 12.13
CA GLU A 217 -12.41 12.71 12.20
C GLU A 217 -11.51 13.92 11.96
N ALA A 218 -12.07 15.02 11.43
CA ALA A 218 -11.32 16.26 11.18
C ALA A 218 -10.58 16.80 12.42
N SER A 219 -11.07 16.55 13.64
CA SER A 219 -10.40 16.95 14.88
C SER A 219 -9.15 16.14 15.22
N GLN A 220 -8.94 15.00 14.57
CA GLN A 220 -7.80 14.10 14.77
C GLN A 220 -6.68 14.34 13.75
N VAL A 221 -6.93 15.17 12.73
CA VAL A 221 -5.96 15.51 11.69
C VAL A 221 -5.45 16.93 11.91
N GLN A 222 -4.13 17.09 11.92
CA GLN A 222 -3.46 18.39 11.93
C GLN A 222 -2.45 18.42 10.80
N ASN A 223 -2.57 19.39 9.89
CA ASN A 223 -1.70 19.48 8.73
C ASN A 223 -1.08 20.88 8.67
N PHE A 224 0.23 20.93 8.89
CA PHE A 224 1.03 22.15 8.92
C PHE A 224 1.81 22.39 7.63
N ALA A 225 1.74 21.47 6.66
CA ALA A 225 2.48 21.58 5.41
C ALA A 225 2.10 22.86 4.65
N VAL A 226 3.11 23.55 4.12
CA VAL A 226 2.92 24.76 3.31
C VAL A 226 3.62 24.63 1.97
N GLY A 227 2.91 24.96 0.91
CA GLY A 227 3.41 24.95 -0.45
C GLY A 227 4.74 25.70 -0.57
N GLY A 228 5.71 25.05 -1.20
CA GLY A 228 7.05 25.61 -1.38
C GLY A 228 8.00 25.47 -0.18
N ALA A 229 7.56 24.95 0.97
CA ALA A 229 8.44 24.77 2.12
C ALA A 229 9.71 23.98 1.76
N THR A 230 10.87 24.52 2.15
CA THR A 230 12.12 23.76 2.17
C THR A 230 12.23 22.97 3.48
N THR A 231 13.19 22.06 3.59
CA THR A 231 13.48 21.38 4.86
C THR A 231 13.90 22.35 5.98
N GLY A 232 14.38 23.55 5.63
CA GLY A 232 14.84 24.58 6.56
C GLY A 232 13.73 25.53 7.00
N ARG A 233 14.07 26.83 7.05
CA ARG A 233 13.14 27.93 7.38
C ARG A 233 12.77 28.80 6.18
N ASP A 234 13.33 28.49 5.03
CA ASP A 234 13.06 29.22 3.80
C ASP A 234 11.91 28.55 3.04
N ASN A 235 11.23 29.32 2.21
CA ASN A 235 10.22 28.81 1.29
C ASN A 235 10.61 29.11 -0.16
N GLY A 236 10.60 28.08 -1.01
CA GLY A 236 10.97 28.16 -2.42
C GLY A 236 10.06 29.05 -3.27
N LEU A 237 8.87 29.42 -2.78
CA LEU A 237 7.95 30.32 -3.48
C LEU A 237 8.13 31.79 -3.08
N ASP A 238 8.93 32.12 -2.05
CA ASP A 238 9.16 33.50 -1.62
C ASP A 238 9.63 34.41 -2.78
N PRO A 239 10.59 34.02 -3.65
CA PRO A 239 11.01 34.87 -4.76
C PRO A 239 9.89 35.15 -5.77
N LEU A 240 9.09 34.13 -6.09
CA LEU A 240 7.99 34.24 -7.05
C LEU A 240 6.87 35.14 -6.49
N LEU A 241 6.45 34.88 -5.24
CA LEU A 241 5.36 35.61 -4.62
C LEU A 241 5.76 37.03 -4.22
N SER A 242 7.03 37.26 -3.89
CA SER A 242 7.57 38.61 -3.71
C SER A 242 7.50 39.43 -5.00
N LEU A 243 7.80 38.80 -6.14
CA LEU A 243 7.69 39.42 -7.45
C LEU A 243 6.23 39.73 -7.81
N LEU A 244 5.31 38.78 -7.58
CA LEU A 244 3.89 38.94 -7.91
C LEU A 244 3.18 40.00 -7.04
N THR A 245 3.51 40.06 -5.75
CA THR A 245 2.85 40.98 -4.79
C THR A 245 3.54 42.34 -4.70
N GLY A 246 4.82 42.43 -5.11
CA GLY A 246 5.66 43.61 -4.88
C GLY A 246 6.08 43.80 -3.41
N THR A 247 5.87 42.79 -2.56
CA THR A 247 6.23 42.80 -1.14
C THR A 247 7.03 41.55 -0.79
N ALA A 248 8.13 41.72 -0.06
CA ALA A 248 8.92 40.59 0.41
C ALA A 248 8.05 39.63 1.23
N GLN A 249 8.04 38.36 0.83
CA GLN A 249 7.40 37.28 1.56
C GLN A 249 8.37 36.68 2.57
N ASN A 250 7.80 36.03 3.59
CA ASN A 250 8.53 35.25 4.59
C ASN A 250 7.65 34.06 4.94
N LEU A 251 7.42 33.22 3.93
CA LEU A 251 6.61 32.02 4.04
C LEU A 251 7.38 30.94 4.81
N PRO A 252 6.68 30.05 5.54
CA PRO A 252 7.33 29.06 6.38
C PRO A 252 8.06 27.99 5.57
N GLY A 253 9.20 27.54 6.09
CA GLY A 253 9.77 26.22 5.79
C GLY A 253 9.40 25.18 6.86
N LEU A 254 9.83 23.93 6.67
CA LEU A 254 9.51 22.81 7.57
C LEU A 254 9.82 23.10 9.05
N LEU A 255 10.93 23.77 9.36
CA LEU A 255 11.29 24.09 10.75
C LEU A 255 10.34 25.13 11.38
N ASP A 256 9.73 26.01 10.58
CA ASP A 256 8.72 26.97 11.06
C ASP A 256 7.35 26.31 11.25
N GLU A 257 7.03 25.29 10.45
CA GLU A 257 5.84 24.45 10.64
C GLU A 257 5.91 23.72 11.98
N VAL A 258 7.08 23.15 12.31
CA VAL A 258 7.34 22.53 13.63
C VAL A 258 7.20 23.56 14.74
N ASP A 259 7.77 24.75 14.60
CA ASP A 259 7.62 25.82 15.59
C ASP A 259 6.15 26.22 15.79
N SER A 260 5.36 26.22 14.72
CA SER A 260 3.92 26.51 14.75
C SER A 260 3.15 25.43 15.51
N TYR A 261 3.43 24.15 15.26
CA TYR A 261 2.88 23.03 16.02
C TYR A 261 3.24 23.12 17.51
N LEU A 262 4.51 23.35 17.84
CA LEU A 262 4.96 23.49 19.23
C LEU A 262 4.37 24.71 19.91
N GLY A 263 4.16 25.80 19.17
CA GLY A 263 3.47 26.99 19.63
C GLY A 263 2.01 26.71 20.00
N ALA A 264 1.28 25.97 19.14
CA ALA A 264 -0.10 25.54 19.40
C ALA A 264 -0.18 24.60 20.62
N LEU A 265 0.82 23.74 20.79
CA LEU A 265 0.93 22.80 21.90
C LEU A 265 1.30 23.48 23.23
N GLY A 266 2.04 24.59 23.18
CA GLY A 266 2.54 25.30 24.35
C GLY A 266 3.48 24.44 25.20
N SER A 267 3.14 24.20 26.47
CA SER A 267 3.91 23.35 27.38
C SER A 267 3.45 21.90 27.44
N ALA A 268 2.37 21.54 26.73
CA ALA A 268 1.88 20.17 26.70
C ALA A 268 2.87 19.23 25.96
N PRO A 269 2.91 17.94 26.28
CA PRO A 269 3.62 16.97 25.46
C PRO A 269 2.88 16.75 24.14
N ALA A 270 3.64 16.42 23.09
CA ALA A 270 3.10 15.93 21.84
C ALA A 270 2.35 14.61 22.08
N ASN A 271 1.33 14.33 21.28
CA ASN A 271 0.56 13.09 21.41
C ASN A 271 1.43 11.89 21.01
N PRO A 272 1.78 10.97 21.93
CA PRO A 272 2.61 9.82 21.59
C PRO A 272 1.89 8.79 20.72
N ASP A 273 0.55 8.81 20.71
CA ASP A 273 -0.30 7.87 19.97
C ASP A 273 -0.76 8.46 18.61
N SER A 274 -0.14 9.55 18.14
CA SER A 274 -0.37 10.11 16.80
C SER A 274 0.67 9.59 15.82
N LEU A 275 0.28 9.38 14.56
CA LEU A 275 1.23 9.27 13.46
C LEU A 275 1.75 10.67 13.08
N TYR A 276 3.07 10.82 12.99
CA TYR A 276 3.70 12.06 12.53
C TYR A 276 4.31 11.82 11.14
N VAL A 277 3.87 12.57 10.14
CA VAL A 277 4.40 12.47 8.77
C VAL A 277 5.31 13.65 8.49
N ILE A 278 6.52 13.39 8.01
CA ILE A 278 7.45 14.44 7.56
C ILE A 278 7.84 14.16 6.12
N TRP A 279 7.39 15.01 5.20
CA TRP A 279 7.70 14.89 3.79
C TRP A 279 8.08 16.22 3.15
N ALA A 280 9.38 16.47 3.03
CA ALA A 280 9.93 17.70 2.45
C ALA A 280 11.30 17.44 1.80
N GLY A 281 11.71 18.35 0.92
CA GLY A 281 13.06 18.42 0.36
C GLY A 281 13.12 18.68 -1.13
N ALA A 282 12.01 18.53 -1.86
CA ALA A 282 11.98 18.84 -3.29
C ALA A 282 12.30 20.32 -3.54
N ASN A 283 11.76 21.22 -2.71
CA ASN A 283 12.01 22.66 -2.82
C ASN A 283 13.48 23.04 -2.54
N ASP A 284 14.20 22.31 -1.68
CA ASP A 284 15.64 22.49 -1.49
C ASP A 284 16.40 22.20 -2.80
N LEU A 285 16.03 21.11 -3.49
CA LEU A 285 16.63 20.72 -4.77
C LEU A 285 16.23 21.65 -5.93
N PHE A 286 15.07 22.31 -5.85
CA PHE A 286 14.69 23.35 -6.80
C PHE A 286 15.41 24.68 -6.56
N ASN A 287 16.00 24.88 -5.38
CA ASN A 287 16.68 26.11 -4.96
C ASN A 287 18.17 25.88 -4.64
N LEU A 288 18.84 25.06 -5.45
CA LEU A 288 20.25 24.74 -5.24
C LEU A 288 21.16 25.98 -5.29
N PRO A 289 22.25 26.00 -4.51
CA PRO A 289 23.30 26.99 -4.66
C PRO A 289 23.85 27.01 -6.09
N SER A 290 24.14 28.22 -6.60
CA SER A 290 24.74 28.38 -7.93
C SER A 290 26.17 27.86 -8.04
N ASP A 291 26.88 27.73 -6.91
CA ASP A 291 28.22 27.12 -6.84
C ASP A 291 28.10 25.60 -6.67
N PRO A 292 28.51 24.79 -7.68
CA PRO A 292 28.44 23.34 -7.59
C PRO A 292 29.23 22.74 -6.43
N ALA A 293 30.29 23.41 -5.95
CA ALA A 293 31.08 22.94 -4.81
C ALA A 293 30.32 23.02 -3.48
N ALA A 294 29.28 23.86 -3.39
CA ALA A 294 28.46 24.03 -2.19
C ALA A 294 27.32 22.99 -2.11
N ILE A 295 26.93 22.36 -3.22
CA ILE A 295 25.78 21.45 -3.30
C ILE A 295 25.88 20.28 -2.29
N PRO A 296 27.01 19.57 -2.13
CA PRO A 296 27.07 18.45 -1.19
C PRO A 296 26.81 18.86 0.27
N ALA A 297 27.36 20.00 0.70
CA ALA A 297 27.14 20.52 2.05
C ALA A 297 25.71 21.01 2.24
N PHE A 298 25.12 21.61 1.20
CA PHE A 298 23.73 22.05 1.19
C PHE A 298 22.76 20.85 1.35
N LEU A 299 22.95 19.79 0.56
CA LEU A 299 22.14 18.56 0.69
C LEU A 299 22.26 17.92 2.08
N ALA A 300 23.48 17.89 2.64
CA ALA A 300 23.69 17.40 4.00
C ALA A 300 22.94 18.24 5.05
N SER A 301 22.90 19.56 4.86
CA SER A 301 22.11 20.45 5.73
C SER A 301 20.62 20.19 5.59
N ALA A 302 20.11 19.99 4.37
CA ALA A 302 18.70 19.72 4.14
C ALA A 302 18.25 18.41 4.83
N VAL A 303 19.05 17.34 4.68
CA VAL A 303 18.83 16.08 5.42
C VAL A 303 18.90 16.29 6.93
N GLN A 304 19.86 17.09 7.41
CA GLN A 304 20.00 17.38 8.83
C GLN A 304 18.77 18.13 9.39
N ASN A 305 18.12 18.99 8.60
CA ASN A 305 16.92 19.68 9.05
C ASN A 305 15.75 18.71 9.25
N VAL A 306 15.57 17.71 8.37
CA VAL A 306 14.59 16.63 8.57
C VAL A 306 14.90 15.85 9.85
N ALA A 307 16.17 15.49 10.07
CA ALA A 307 16.58 14.81 11.30
C ALA A 307 16.34 15.66 12.57
N THR A 308 16.57 16.96 12.49
CA THR A 308 16.27 17.93 13.56
C THR A 308 14.77 18.00 13.84
N THR A 309 13.94 17.97 12.80
CA THR A 309 12.47 17.95 12.93
C THR A 309 12.01 16.74 13.74
N ILE A 310 12.42 15.54 13.34
CA ILE A 310 12.09 14.29 14.05
C ILE A 310 12.59 14.35 15.49
N THR A 311 13.85 14.74 15.70
CA THR A 311 14.44 14.84 17.05
C THR A 311 13.67 15.80 17.94
N THR A 312 13.25 16.95 17.40
CA THR A 312 12.52 17.98 18.15
C THR A 312 11.14 17.50 18.55
N LEU A 313 10.39 16.89 17.63
CA LEU A 313 9.08 16.30 17.91
C LEU A 313 9.20 15.15 18.92
N ALA A 314 10.21 14.29 18.76
CA ALA A 314 10.47 13.17 19.65
C ALA A 314 10.76 13.62 21.09
N GLN A 315 11.58 14.66 21.26
CA GLN A 315 11.84 15.28 22.57
C GLN A 315 10.58 15.87 23.21
N ARG A 316 9.55 16.16 22.41
CA ARG A 316 8.25 16.64 22.86
C ARG A 316 7.26 15.51 23.12
N GLY A 317 7.58 14.27 22.77
CA GLY A 317 6.77 13.08 23.06
C GLY A 317 6.20 12.37 21.83
N ALA A 318 6.47 12.84 20.62
CA ALA A 318 6.11 12.12 19.40
C ALA A 318 6.91 10.81 19.28
N ASN A 319 6.26 9.72 18.86
CA ASN A 319 6.87 8.38 18.86
C ASN A 319 6.96 7.80 17.44
N THR A 320 5.83 7.73 16.73
CA THR A 320 5.78 7.06 15.42
C THR A 320 5.89 8.07 14.28
N PHE A 321 6.88 7.88 13.41
CA PHE A 321 7.17 8.77 12.28
C PHE A 321 7.08 8.04 10.94
N LEU A 322 6.21 8.50 10.04
CA LEU A 322 6.24 8.10 8.63
C LEU A 322 7.08 9.12 7.85
N VAL A 323 8.10 8.65 7.14
CA VAL A 323 9.03 9.55 6.44
C VAL A 323 9.20 9.10 4.99
N PRO A 324 8.39 9.64 4.07
CA PRO A 324 8.59 9.40 2.65
C PRO A 324 9.87 10.05 2.15
N ASN A 325 10.59 9.35 1.28
CA ASN A 325 11.75 9.90 0.59
C ASN A 325 11.30 10.81 -0.58
N LEU A 326 12.23 11.51 -1.23
CA LEU A 326 11.89 12.31 -2.40
C LEU A 326 11.49 11.41 -3.58
N PRO A 327 10.43 11.76 -4.33
CA PRO A 327 10.19 11.16 -5.64
C PRO A 327 11.39 11.34 -6.55
N ASN A 328 11.46 10.56 -7.63
CA ASN A 328 12.48 10.77 -8.66
C ASN A 328 12.18 12.05 -9.45
N LEU A 329 12.71 13.19 -8.98
CA LEU A 329 12.43 14.51 -9.57
C LEU A 329 12.88 14.63 -11.03
N GLY A 330 13.79 13.76 -11.49
CA GLY A 330 14.21 13.73 -12.89
C GLY A 330 13.13 13.24 -13.85
N LEU A 331 12.06 12.62 -13.34
CA LEU A 331 10.90 12.19 -14.11
C LEU A 331 9.77 13.23 -14.16
N THR A 332 9.94 14.38 -13.50
CA THR A 332 8.96 15.47 -13.56
C THR A 332 9.00 16.16 -14.93
N PRO A 333 7.85 16.67 -15.44
CA PRO A 333 7.83 17.50 -16.65
C PRO A 333 8.76 18.70 -16.53
N ARG A 334 8.85 19.32 -15.34
CA ARG A 334 9.78 20.42 -15.03
C ARG A 334 11.23 20.07 -15.36
N ALA A 335 11.69 18.89 -14.95
CA ALA A 335 13.08 18.47 -15.19
C ALA A 335 13.33 18.13 -16.67
N ALA A 336 12.32 17.55 -17.33
CA ALA A 336 12.36 17.29 -18.76
C ALA A 336 12.46 18.59 -19.58
N ASP A 337 11.61 19.58 -19.29
CA ASP A 337 11.58 20.89 -19.94
C ASP A 337 12.87 21.69 -19.71
N ALA A 338 13.43 21.60 -18.50
CA ALA A 338 14.71 22.21 -18.17
C ALA A 338 15.92 21.47 -18.79
N GLY A 339 15.72 20.28 -19.37
CA GLY A 339 16.78 19.45 -19.93
C GLY A 339 17.76 18.91 -18.89
N ASN A 340 17.31 18.75 -17.63
CA ASN A 340 18.17 18.37 -16.50
C ASN A 340 17.72 17.09 -15.77
N SER A 341 16.84 16.28 -16.36
CA SER A 341 16.33 15.02 -15.78
C SER A 341 17.41 14.16 -15.11
N ALA A 342 18.52 13.88 -15.80
CA ALA A 342 19.59 13.04 -15.24
C ALA A 342 20.23 13.63 -13.97
N GLN A 343 20.39 14.96 -13.92
CA GLN A 343 20.91 15.65 -12.74
C GLN A 343 19.89 15.62 -11.60
N ALA A 344 18.61 15.87 -11.89
CA ALA A 344 17.55 15.83 -10.89
C ALA A 344 17.36 14.43 -10.29
N THR A 345 17.44 13.36 -11.09
CA THR A 345 17.45 11.97 -10.60
C THR A 345 18.63 11.71 -9.67
N MET A 346 19.84 12.13 -10.07
CA MET A 346 21.05 11.96 -9.25
C MET A 346 20.93 12.67 -7.91
N LEU A 347 20.45 13.91 -7.90
CA LEU A 347 20.31 14.71 -6.68
C LEU A 347 19.22 14.16 -5.76
N SER A 348 18.09 13.73 -6.32
CA SER A 348 17.01 13.10 -5.54
C SER A 348 17.52 11.82 -4.86
N SER A 349 18.23 10.97 -5.61
CA SER A 349 18.86 9.75 -5.08
C SER A 349 19.92 10.06 -4.00
N ALA A 350 20.75 11.09 -4.19
CA ALA A 350 21.76 11.50 -3.22
C ALA A 350 21.13 12.03 -1.91
N PHE A 351 20.07 12.84 -2.01
CA PHE A 351 19.30 13.28 -0.84
C PHE A 351 18.69 12.08 -0.11
N ASN A 352 18.03 11.17 -0.83
CA ASN A 352 17.40 9.98 -0.26
C ASN A 352 18.39 9.05 0.44
N ALA A 353 19.60 8.87 -0.12
CA ALA A 353 20.66 8.11 0.53
C ALA A 353 21.14 8.78 1.82
N GLY A 354 21.25 10.11 1.83
CA GLY A 354 21.55 10.88 3.04
C GLY A 354 20.45 10.73 4.10
N LEU A 355 19.19 10.87 3.69
CA LEU A 355 18.03 10.72 4.55
C LEU A 355 17.97 9.32 5.18
N ALA A 356 18.09 8.25 4.39
CA ALA A 356 18.07 6.88 4.90
C ALA A 356 19.13 6.64 6.00
N ASN A 357 20.35 7.17 5.81
CA ASN A 357 21.41 7.11 6.82
C ASN A 357 21.05 7.89 8.09
N ALA A 358 20.44 9.08 7.94
CA ALA A 358 20.02 9.88 9.08
C ALA A 358 18.88 9.23 9.87
N LEU A 359 17.88 8.66 9.19
CA LEU A 359 16.78 7.92 9.83
C LEU A 359 17.30 6.70 10.60
N THR A 360 18.19 5.91 9.98
CA THR A 360 18.84 4.76 10.66
C THR A 360 19.58 5.20 11.93
N ALA A 361 20.29 6.32 11.88
CA ALA A 361 21.04 6.83 13.02
C ALA A 361 20.11 7.35 14.15
N LEU A 362 18.96 7.92 13.81
CA LEU A 362 17.96 8.38 14.79
C LEU A 362 17.30 7.20 15.49
N GLU A 363 16.89 6.18 14.73
CA GLU A 363 16.24 4.99 15.28
C GLU A 363 17.18 4.16 16.18
N GLN A 364 18.49 4.17 15.88
CA GLN A 364 19.51 3.55 16.72
C GLN A 364 19.88 4.38 17.96
N ASN A 365 19.37 5.60 18.12
CA ASN A 365 19.70 6.45 19.25
C ASN A 365 18.92 6.01 20.51
N PRO A 366 19.57 5.45 21.54
CA PRO A 366 18.88 4.93 22.72
C PRO A 366 18.23 6.01 23.60
N GLN A 367 18.44 7.29 23.30
CA GLN A 367 17.79 8.41 23.98
C GLN A 367 16.44 8.79 23.36
N LEU A 368 16.15 8.31 22.15
CA LEU A 368 14.88 8.53 21.45
C LEU A 368 14.12 7.20 21.48
N ALA A 369 12.93 7.20 22.08
CA ALA A 369 12.01 6.07 22.01
C ALA A 369 11.03 6.37 20.87
N ILE A 370 11.50 6.11 19.64
CA ILE A 370 10.78 6.43 18.41
C ILE A 370 10.85 5.25 17.46
N ASP A 371 9.81 5.11 16.64
CA ASP A 371 9.77 4.18 15.51
C ASP A 371 9.70 5.00 14.22
N ILE A 372 10.58 4.69 13.26
CA ILE A 372 10.64 5.39 11.98
C ILE A 372 10.26 4.44 10.85
N ILE A 373 9.25 4.83 10.09
CA ILE A 373 8.68 4.07 8.98
C ILE A 373 9.05 4.82 7.68
N PRO A 374 10.16 4.44 7.00
CA PRO A 374 10.54 5.05 5.74
C PRO A 374 9.62 4.58 4.60
N VAL A 375 9.30 5.47 3.65
CA VAL A 375 8.53 5.12 2.44
C VAL A 375 9.34 5.43 1.18
N ASP A 376 9.43 4.46 0.26
CA ASP A 376 10.19 4.61 -0.99
C ASP A 376 9.35 5.19 -2.14
N ILE A 377 9.19 6.51 -2.15
CA ILE A 377 8.51 7.22 -3.24
C ILE A 377 9.40 7.28 -4.50
N PHE A 378 10.72 7.29 -4.35
CA PHE A 378 11.64 7.25 -5.49
C PHE A 378 11.47 5.97 -6.33
N GLY A 379 11.44 4.81 -5.66
CA GLY A 379 11.18 3.52 -6.29
C GLY A 379 9.81 3.49 -6.95
N LEU A 380 8.76 3.87 -6.20
CA LEU A 380 7.39 3.98 -6.70
C LEU A 380 7.29 4.80 -7.99
N THR A 381 7.76 6.04 -7.96
CA THR A 381 7.65 6.94 -9.11
C THR A 381 8.43 6.41 -10.32
N THR A 382 9.56 5.74 -10.08
CA THR A 382 10.34 5.11 -11.15
C THR A 382 9.62 3.90 -11.76
N GLU A 383 8.93 3.10 -10.95
CA GLU A 383 8.18 1.93 -11.41
C GLU A 383 6.92 2.33 -12.19
N VAL A 384 6.08 3.20 -11.62
CA VAL A 384 4.80 3.61 -12.23
C VAL A 384 5.04 4.30 -13.57
N LEU A 385 6.00 5.22 -13.64
CA LEU A 385 6.32 5.91 -14.90
C LEU A 385 7.07 5.01 -15.89
N GLY A 386 7.71 3.93 -15.43
CA GLY A 386 8.34 2.93 -16.27
C GLY A 386 7.34 2.00 -16.97
N ALA A 387 6.18 1.77 -16.36
CA ALA A 387 5.11 0.89 -16.88
C ALA A 387 3.69 1.47 -16.66
N PRO A 388 3.39 2.68 -17.17
CA PRO A 388 2.21 3.44 -16.76
C PRO A 388 0.87 2.77 -17.07
N ALA A 389 0.79 2.06 -18.19
CA ALA A 389 -0.42 1.36 -18.61
C ALA A 389 -0.83 0.24 -17.64
N GLU A 390 0.13 -0.38 -16.94
CA GLU A 390 -0.17 -1.42 -15.96
C GLU A 390 -0.91 -0.85 -14.74
N PHE A 391 -0.66 0.42 -14.41
CA PHE A 391 -1.28 1.16 -13.29
C PHE A 391 -2.47 2.03 -13.75
N GLY A 392 -2.92 1.88 -14.99
CA GLY A 392 -4.07 2.61 -15.54
C GLY A 392 -3.78 4.05 -15.98
N PHE A 393 -2.51 4.47 -16.03
CA PHE A 393 -2.15 5.78 -16.56
C PHE A 393 -2.01 5.75 -18.08
N THR A 394 -2.61 6.75 -18.73
CA THR A 394 -2.56 6.96 -20.18
C THR A 394 -1.59 8.08 -20.56
N ASN A 395 -1.30 9.02 -19.65
CA ASN A 395 -0.30 10.07 -19.82
C ASN A 395 0.54 10.27 -18.55
N VAL A 396 1.86 10.16 -18.68
CA VAL A 396 2.82 10.37 -17.58
C VAL A 396 3.92 11.37 -17.92
N SER A 397 3.75 12.14 -18.99
CA SER A 397 4.77 13.07 -19.49
C SER A 397 4.27 14.51 -19.55
N ASP A 398 3.02 14.72 -19.95
CA ASP A 398 2.45 16.05 -20.11
C ASP A 398 1.63 16.45 -18.88
N PRO A 399 1.70 17.72 -18.45
CA PRO A 399 0.80 18.24 -17.43
C PRO A 399 -0.68 18.26 -17.89
N LEU A 400 -1.58 17.81 -17.03
CA LEU A 400 -3.03 17.90 -17.27
C LEU A 400 -3.51 19.35 -17.32
N LEU A 401 -2.89 20.24 -16.53
CA LEU A 401 -3.21 21.67 -16.47
C LEU A 401 -3.04 22.40 -17.82
N GLU A 402 -2.25 21.84 -18.73
CA GLU A 402 -2.03 22.37 -20.08
C GLU A 402 -3.03 21.83 -21.12
N GLN A 403 -3.94 20.94 -20.70
CA GLN A 403 -4.94 20.33 -21.55
C GLN A 403 -6.27 21.11 -21.56
N ILE A 404 -7.14 20.79 -22.52
CA ILE A 404 -8.49 21.38 -22.62
C ILE A 404 -9.45 20.77 -21.59
N GLU A 405 -9.36 19.45 -21.38
CA GLU A 405 -10.15 18.70 -20.40
C GLU A 405 -9.30 18.47 -19.15
N LEU A 406 -9.68 19.10 -18.04
CA LEU A 406 -8.94 19.08 -16.76
C LEU A 406 -9.41 17.96 -15.82
N GLN A 407 -10.23 17.04 -16.33
CA GLN A 407 -10.83 15.94 -15.57
C GLN A 407 -10.55 14.61 -16.28
N ASP A 408 -9.25 14.27 -16.35
CA ASP A 408 -8.78 13.01 -16.92
C ASP A 408 -8.02 12.20 -15.86
N PRO A 409 -8.59 11.09 -15.35
CA PRO A 409 -7.93 10.25 -14.35
C PRO A 409 -6.73 9.47 -14.91
N GLY A 410 -6.51 9.46 -16.23
CA GLY A 410 -5.37 8.81 -16.86
C GLY A 410 -4.07 9.60 -16.80
N PHE A 411 -4.10 10.85 -16.31
CA PHE A 411 -2.91 11.69 -16.18
C PHE A 411 -2.24 11.51 -14.82
N PHE A 412 -0.91 11.36 -14.85
CA PHE A 412 -0.10 11.34 -13.63
C PHE A 412 0.22 12.74 -13.11
N TRP A 413 0.55 13.67 -14.00
CA TRP A 413 0.97 15.03 -13.64
C TRP A 413 -0.19 16.02 -13.74
N TRP A 414 -0.44 16.77 -12.67
CA TRP A 414 -1.36 17.90 -12.70
C TRP A 414 -0.68 19.09 -13.38
N ASP A 415 0.46 19.52 -12.84
CA ASP A 415 1.28 20.59 -13.39
C ASP A 415 2.70 20.06 -13.71
N GLN A 416 3.69 20.95 -13.84
CA GLN A 416 5.05 20.54 -14.19
C GLN A 416 5.77 19.70 -13.11
N GLN A 417 5.25 19.57 -11.90
CA GLN A 417 5.92 18.87 -10.81
C GLN A 417 4.98 18.20 -9.79
N HIS A 418 3.72 18.64 -9.70
CA HIS A 418 2.75 18.09 -8.78
C HIS A 418 1.88 17.05 -9.49
N PRO A 419 1.58 15.94 -8.81
CA PRO A 419 0.81 14.88 -9.41
C PRO A 419 -0.70 15.17 -9.33
N THR A 420 -1.51 14.43 -10.08
CA THR A 420 -2.98 14.52 -10.02
C THR A 420 -3.53 13.89 -8.75
N THR A 421 -4.78 14.20 -8.42
CA THR A 421 -5.50 13.62 -7.28
C THR A 421 -5.56 12.08 -7.36
N ARG A 422 -5.58 11.50 -8.56
CA ARG A 422 -5.48 10.05 -8.75
C ARG A 422 -4.17 9.46 -8.23
N VAL A 423 -3.07 10.21 -8.35
CA VAL A 423 -1.79 9.79 -7.77
C VAL A 423 -1.75 10.05 -6.26
N HIS A 424 -2.45 11.06 -5.77
CA HIS A 424 -2.61 11.28 -4.33
C HIS A 424 -3.39 10.15 -3.64
N ASP A 425 -4.43 9.63 -4.27
CA ASP A 425 -5.15 8.40 -3.89
C ASP A 425 -4.17 7.20 -3.82
N LEU A 426 -3.37 6.99 -4.87
CA LEU A 426 -2.31 5.97 -4.89
C LEU A 426 -1.26 6.16 -3.77
N LEU A 427 -0.94 7.39 -3.38
CA LEU A 427 -0.02 7.65 -2.28
C LEU A 427 -0.63 7.27 -0.92
N SER A 428 -1.94 7.50 -0.72
CA SER A 428 -2.67 7.02 0.47
C SER A 428 -2.55 5.50 0.58
N ASP A 429 -2.86 4.80 -0.50
CA ASP A 429 -2.76 3.34 -0.61
C ASP A 429 -1.36 2.82 -0.20
N ILE A 430 -0.30 3.50 -0.63
CA ILE A 430 1.09 3.15 -0.33
C ILE A 430 1.45 3.39 1.13
N PHE A 431 0.96 4.47 1.71
CA PHE A 431 1.15 4.73 3.13
C PHE A 431 0.41 3.71 3.98
N GLN A 432 -0.81 3.30 3.59
CA GLN A 432 -1.55 2.26 4.30
C GLN A 432 -0.82 0.92 4.30
N VAL A 433 -0.34 0.44 3.14
CA VAL A 433 0.46 -0.79 3.10
C VAL A 433 1.70 -0.69 3.97
N THR A 434 2.44 0.42 3.83
CA THR A 434 3.69 0.60 4.59
C THR A 434 3.43 0.61 6.10
N LEU A 435 2.32 1.21 6.54
CA LEU A 435 1.88 1.19 7.93
C LEU A 435 1.39 -0.20 8.37
N ALA A 436 0.69 -0.94 7.51
CA ALA A 436 0.25 -2.31 7.79
C ALA A 436 1.44 -3.27 7.94
N GLU A 437 2.43 -3.20 7.03
CA GLU A 437 3.67 -3.98 7.10
C GLU A 437 4.50 -3.65 8.35
N ALA A 438 4.49 -2.39 8.77
CA ALA A 438 5.11 -1.95 10.02
C ALA A 438 4.28 -2.33 11.28
N GLY A 439 3.10 -2.94 11.12
CA GLY A 439 2.24 -3.41 12.21
C GLY A 439 1.33 -2.34 12.83
N TYR A 440 1.26 -1.16 12.21
CA TYR A 440 0.50 0.00 12.70
C TYR A 440 -0.94 0.05 12.20
N LEU A 441 -1.28 -0.72 11.18
CA LEU A 441 -2.66 -0.97 10.78
C LEU A 441 -3.02 -2.43 11.03
N GLN A 442 -4.20 -2.66 11.57
CA GLN A 442 -4.75 -3.98 11.80
C GLN A 442 -6.01 -4.17 10.97
N VAL A 443 -6.34 -5.41 10.64
CA VAL A 443 -7.62 -5.72 10.02
C VAL A 443 -8.72 -5.36 11.01
N GLY A 444 -9.67 -4.51 10.60
CA GLY A 444 -10.82 -4.19 11.44
C GLY A 444 -11.68 -5.42 11.71
N ASP A 445 -12.33 -5.47 12.88
CA ASP A 445 -13.32 -6.51 13.26
C ASP A 445 -14.58 -6.52 12.37
N GLY A 446 -14.55 -5.85 11.22
CA GLY A 446 -15.52 -5.99 10.14
C GLY A 446 -15.52 -7.44 9.70
N ILE A 447 -16.39 -8.22 10.33
CA ILE A 447 -16.76 -9.59 10.01
C ILE A 447 -16.67 -9.74 8.49
N LEU A 448 -15.78 -10.61 8.01
CA LEU A 448 -15.86 -11.21 6.67
C LEU A 448 -17.35 -11.35 6.35
N PRO A 449 -17.87 -10.85 5.21
CA PRO A 449 -19.31 -10.75 5.01
C PRO A 449 -19.96 -12.06 5.44
N ALA A 450 -20.62 -12.03 6.60
CA ALA A 450 -21.20 -13.22 7.17
C ALA A 450 -22.31 -13.62 6.21
N LEU A 451 -22.06 -14.62 5.39
CA LEU A 451 -23.08 -15.23 4.57
C LEU A 451 -24.10 -15.78 5.57
N GLY A 452 -25.28 -15.17 5.54
CA GLY A 452 -26.10 -14.95 6.73
C GLY A 452 -26.37 -16.19 7.56
N ALA A 453 -26.12 -16.09 8.87
CA ALA A 453 -26.62 -17.03 9.86
C ALA A 453 -28.16 -17.09 9.79
N GLY A 454 -28.67 -18.13 9.14
CA GLY A 454 -30.08 -18.39 8.95
C GLY A 454 -30.50 -19.77 9.45
N ALA A 455 -31.12 -19.78 10.64
CA ALA A 455 -31.97 -20.82 11.24
C ALA A 455 -31.26 -21.99 11.95
N GLY A 456 -31.26 -21.91 13.28
CA GLY A 456 -30.63 -22.86 14.18
C GLY A 456 -31.23 -24.26 14.23
N VAL A 457 -30.49 -25.13 14.91
CA VAL A 457 -31.07 -26.34 15.52
C VAL A 457 -30.56 -26.45 16.96
N ASN A 458 -31.45 -26.14 17.89
CA ASN A 458 -31.36 -26.61 19.27
C ASN A 458 -31.32 -28.15 19.26
N GLY A 459 -30.31 -28.77 19.88
CA GLY A 459 -30.26 -30.23 20.02
C GLY A 459 -28.97 -30.78 20.64
N LEU A 460 -28.84 -30.61 21.96
CA LEU A 460 -27.95 -31.28 22.94
C LEU A 460 -27.59 -32.77 22.65
N PRO A 461 -26.56 -33.42 23.30
CA PRO A 461 -26.06 -33.11 24.65
C PRO A 461 -24.54 -33.27 24.93
N GLN A 462 -24.22 -32.82 26.14
CA GLN A 462 -22.99 -32.99 26.91
C GLN A 462 -22.53 -34.44 27.13
N SER A 463 -21.22 -34.53 27.35
CA SER A 463 -20.45 -35.51 28.14
C SER A 463 -20.29 -36.92 27.56
N LEU A 464 -19.03 -37.31 27.34
CA LEU A 464 -18.47 -38.54 27.89
C LEU A 464 -16.97 -38.34 28.11
N ASP A 465 -16.64 -38.26 29.39
CA ASP A 465 -15.31 -38.40 29.95
C ASP A 465 -14.85 -39.86 29.79
N SER A 466 -13.69 -40.10 29.19
CA SER A 466 -12.92 -41.32 29.41
C SER A 466 -11.45 -41.08 29.04
N GLY A 467 -10.64 -40.90 30.08
CA GLY A 467 -9.21 -40.64 29.96
C GLY A 467 -8.43 -41.74 29.23
N LEU A 468 -7.45 -41.28 28.46
CA LEU A 468 -6.24 -42.01 28.15
C LEU A 468 -5.08 -41.03 28.28
N ALA A 469 -4.27 -41.24 29.32
CA ALA A 469 -2.99 -40.59 29.50
C ALA A 469 -2.07 -40.98 28.35
N VAL A 470 -1.64 -40.01 27.56
CA VAL A 470 -0.55 -40.18 26.59
C VAL A 470 0.69 -39.49 27.16
N ALA A 471 1.73 -40.30 27.34
CA ALA A 471 3.01 -39.92 27.88
C ALA A 471 3.68 -38.86 27.00
N SER A 472 4.23 -37.85 27.68
CA SER A 472 5.17 -36.89 27.14
C SER A 472 6.42 -37.61 26.59
N ASN A 473 6.59 -37.61 25.28
CA ASN A 473 7.89 -37.82 24.66
C ASN A 473 8.27 -36.57 23.89
N SER A 474 9.25 -35.86 24.44
CA SER A 474 9.98 -34.78 23.77
C SER A 474 10.69 -35.35 22.55
N LEU A 475 10.47 -34.76 21.38
CA LEU A 475 11.37 -34.88 20.23
C LEU A 475 11.87 -33.48 19.89
N VAL A 476 12.85 -33.03 20.68
CA VAL A 476 13.80 -32.00 20.26
C VAL A 476 14.81 -32.71 19.36
N PRO A 477 14.97 -32.33 18.08
CA PRO A 477 15.96 -32.94 17.21
C PRO A 477 17.38 -32.53 17.64
N SER A 478 18.30 -33.49 17.75
CA SER A 478 19.70 -33.25 18.08
C SER A 478 20.51 -32.77 16.87
N SER A 479 21.56 -31.99 17.13
CA SER A 479 22.42 -31.24 16.20
C SER A 479 23.33 -32.07 15.27
N GLN A 480 22.85 -33.20 14.72
CA GLN A 480 23.63 -34.08 13.83
C GLN A 480 22.92 -34.55 12.55
N GLU A 481 21.75 -34.00 12.21
CA GLU A 481 21.02 -34.32 10.96
C GLU A 481 21.06 -33.18 9.91
N TRP A 482 22.17 -32.43 9.87
CA TRP A 482 22.36 -31.29 8.96
C TRP A 482 23.42 -31.52 7.85
N LEU A 483 23.84 -32.75 7.55
CA LEU A 483 24.85 -33.02 6.51
C LEU A 483 24.59 -34.31 5.73
N ALA A 484 24.68 -34.20 4.39
CA ALA A 484 24.43 -35.18 3.31
C ALA A 484 22.95 -35.22 2.87
N VAL A 485 22.57 -34.89 1.64
CA VAL A 485 23.20 -35.19 0.35
C VAL A 485 22.88 -34.07 -0.65
N GLY A 486 23.92 -33.34 -1.06
CA GLY A 486 23.97 -32.75 -2.39
C GLY A 486 24.81 -33.67 -3.27
N SER A 487 24.21 -34.22 -4.33
CA SER A 487 24.83 -34.61 -5.60
C SER A 487 23.93 -35.63 -6.32
N ASP A 488 23.04 -35.15 -7.19
CA ASP A 488 22.72 -35.82 -8.44
C ASP A 488 22.03 -34.81 -9.38
N LEU A 489 22.18 -35.03 -10.69
CA LEU A 489 21.94 -34.14 -11.85
C LEU A 489 23.19 -33.30 -12.22
N GLY A 490 24.01 -33.66 -13.21
CA GLY A 490 23.77 -34.56 -14.33
C GLY A 490 22.95 -33.88 -15.41
#